data_AF-A0A533SGH1-F1
#
_entry.id   AF-A0A533SGH1-F1
#
_cell.length_a   1.000
_cell.length_b   1.000
_cell.length_c   1.000
_cell.angle_alpha   90.00
_cell.angle_beta   90.00
_cell.angle_gamma   90.00
#
_symmetry.space_group_name_H-M   'P 1'
#
loop_
_entity.id
_entity.type
_entity.pdbx_description
1 polymer ?
#
loop_
_entity_poly.entity_id
_entity_poly.type
_entity_poly.pdbx_seq_one_letter_code
_entity_poly.pdbx_strand_id
1 'polypeptide(L)'
;MLPFLLLLLTLLLPKAVPAQEDYLEVTAASDRKQALALAPALSQEGGESTDIADSITDALRFDMTLVGRFALLESSAIRSGGIRPGEFDLAPWRTAGAELLIKSGYTLSGDGLVLEFRLYDVSGAKQLLAKRYSGSRKDVRRMAHSFSDEILHLLTGERGPFTGKIAFVSKRSGNKEIYLMDYDGYQVQRLTANGSINLKPDFAPSGREIIYTSYKRGNPDLYRRDLFSSAEARIAAHPGLNITGSWSPDGSRIALSLSRDGNAEIYTIGKAGGQ
;
A
#
# COMPACT_ATOMS: atom_id res chain seq x y z
N MET A 1 48.07 27.79 -75.63
CA MET A 1 47.59 28.58 -74.47
C MET A 1 46.08 28.44 -74.38
N LEU A 2 45.58 27.82 -73.30
CA LEU A 2 44.24 27.96 -72.68
C LEU A 2 42.97 27.82 -73.58
N PRO A 3 41.75 27.64 -73.03
CA PRO A 3 41.06 26.35 -73.00
C PRO A 3 39.65 26.39 -73.63
N PHE A 4 38.93 25.26 -73.66
CA PHE A 4 37.47 25.28 -73.68
C PHE A 4 36.92 24.33 -72.61
N LEU A 5 36.12 24.93 -71.73
CA LEU A 5 35.47 24.36 -70.56
C LEU A 5 34.14 23.74 -70.98
N LEU A 6 33.87 22.48 -70.62
CA LEU A 6 32.53 21.91 -70.69
C LEU A 6 32.04 21.60 -69.27
N LEU A 7 30.96 22.28 -68.90
CA LEU A 7 30.27 22.23 -67.63
C LEU A 7 29.45 20.93 -67.53
N LEU A 8 29.73 20.06 -66.55
CA LEU A 8 28.91 18.89 -66.25
C LEU A 8 28.08 19.16 -64.99
N LEU A 9 26.76 19.22 -65.14
CA LEU A 9 25.79 19.43 -64.07
C LEU A 9 25.50 18.07 -63.39
N THR A 10 26.08 17.83 -62.21
CA THR A 10 25.78 16.63 -61.41
C THR A 10 24.61 16.89 -60.47
N LEU A 11 23.50 16.18 -60.70
CA LEU A 11 22.33 16.11 -59.82
C LEU A 11 22.71 15.45 -58.48
N LEU A 12 22.59 16.17 -57.35
CA LEU A 12 22.68 15.56 -56.01
C LEU A 12 21.36 14.87 -55.66
N LEU A 13 21.38 13.54 -55.56
CA LEU A 13 20.33 12.78 -54.86
C LEU A 13 20.65 12.77 -53.35
N PRO A 14 19.67 13.01 -52.46
CA PRO A 14 19.90 12.91 -51.03
C PRO A 14 20.18 11.46 -50.65
N LYS A 15 21.30 11.21 -49.95
CA LYS A 15 21.59 9.91 -49.36
C LYS A 15 20.61 9.68 -48.21
N ALA A 16 19.80 8.64 -48.30
CA ALA A 16 19.05 8.14 -47.17
C ALA A 16 20.04 7.65 -46.11
N VAL A 17 20.06 8.30 -44.94
CA VAL A 17 20.73 7.80 -43.75
C VAL A 17 19.84 6.69 -43.20
N PRO A 18 20.29 5.41 -43.14
CA PRO A 18 19.53 4.41 -42.40
C PRO A 18 19.47 4.86 -40.94
N ALA A 19 18.25 5.02 -40.43
CA ALA A 19 18.02 5.21 -39.01
C ALA A 19 18.54 3.96 -38.29
N GLN A 20 19.60 4.12 -37.53
CA GLN A 20 20.00 3.13 -36.55
C GLN A 20 18.96 3.19 -35.43
N GLU A 21 17.91 2.40 -35.55
CA GLU A 21 17.09 2.05 -34.40
C GLU A 21 17.98 1.22 -33.49
N ASP A 22 18.62 1.89 -32.53
CA ASP A 22 19.12 1.23 -31.32
C ASP A 22 17.89 0.68 -30.59
N TYR A 23 17.43 -0.48 -31.05
CA TYR A 23 16.54 -1.34 -30.29
C TYR A 23 17.33 -1.70 -29.02
N LEU A 24 17.07 -0.96 -27.95
CA LEU A 24 17.26 -1.50 -26.61
C LEU A 24 16.32 -2.69 -26.51
N GLU A 25 16.82 -3.87 -26.87
CA GLU A 25 16.28 -5.11 -26.35
C GLU A 25 16.35 -4.97 -24.82
N VAL A 26 15.20 -4.69 -24.21
CA VAL A 26 14.98 -5.01 -22.82
C VAL A 26 14.94 -6.54 -22.77
N THR A 27 16.12 -7.17 -22.81
CA THR A 27 16.29 -8.52 -22.30
C THR A 27 15.66 -8.52 -20.92
N ALA A 28 14.59 -9.29 -20.76
CA ALA A 28 13.74 -9.39 -19.58
C ALA A 28 14.45 -8.90 -18.31
N ALA A 29 13.92 -7.84 -17.69
CA ALA A 29 14.34 -7.45 -16.35
C ALA A 29 14.33 -8.73 -15.51
N SER A 30 15.51 -9.21 -15.11
CA SER A 30 15.62 -10.59 -14.63
C SER A 30 14.64 -10.78 -13.47
N ASP A 31 13.85 -11.86 -13.49
CA ASP A 31 13.02 -12.35 -12.37
C ASP A 31 13.82 -12.66 -11.09
N ARG A 32 15.10 -12.26 -11.04
CA ARG A 32 15.95 -12.40 -9.87
C ARG A 32 15.40 -11.55 -8.74
N LYS A 33 14.93 -12.24 -7.71
CA LYS A 33 14.56 -11.64 -6.44
C LYS A 33 15.83 -11.21 -5.68
N GLN A 34 15.79 -10.03 -5.08
CA GLN A 34 16.87 -9.57 -4.20
C GLN A 34 16.75 -10.28 -2.85
N ALA A 35 17.86 -10.84 -2.37
CA ALA A 35 17.89 -11.52 -1.07
C ALA A 35 17.81 -10.50 0.07
N LEU A 36 16.72 -10.53 0.83
CA LEU A 36 16.45 -9.59 1.92
C LEU A 36 16.43 -10.34 3.26
N ALA A 37 17.30 -9.94 4.18
CA ALA A 37 17.33 -10.46 5.53
C ALA A 37 16.57 -9.54 6.50
N LEU A 38 15.85 -10.15 7.45
CA LEU A 38 15.12 -9.45 8.52
C LEU A 38 15.78 -9.79 9.86
N ALA A 39 16.48 -8.82 10.46
CA ALA A 39 17.01 -9.02 11.81
C ALA A 39 15.88 -8.88 12.85
N PRO A 40 15.90 -9.70 13.93
CA PRO A 40 14.99 -9.52 15.06
C PRO A 40 15.08 -8.08 15.61
N ALA A 41 13.93 -7.52 15.99
CA ALA A 41 13.89 -6.19 16.57
C ALA A 41 14.57 -6.18 17.95
N LEU A 42 15.41 -5.19 18.22
CA LEU A 42 16.18 -5.09 19.46
C LEU A 42 15.57 -4.05 20.42
N SER A 43 15.39 -4.41 21.69
CA SER A 43 15.12 -3.39 22.71
C SER A 43 16.34 -2.49 22.87
N GLN A 44 16.12 -1.18 22.79
CA GLN A 44 17.15 -0.17 23.05
C GLN A 44 17.06 0.33 24.49
N GLU A 45 15.85 0.40 25.03
CA GLU A 45 15.55 0.85 26.40
C GLU A 45 14.12 0.44 26.79
N GLY A 46 13.87 0.23 28.09
CA GLY A 46 12.53 -0.07 28.62
C GLY A 46 12.13 -1.54 28.62
N GLY A 47 13.09 -2.45 28.42
CA GLY A 47 12.94 -3.89 28.55
C GLY A 47 12.62 -4.62 27.25
N GLU A 48 12.89 -5.92 27.22
CA GLU A 48 12.58 -6.79 26.08
C GLU A 48 11.09 -7.13 26.02
N SER A 49 10.54 -7.18 24.81
CA SER A 49 9.13 -7.50 24.54
C SER A 49 9.04 -8.32 23.27
N THR A 50 8.86 -9.64 23.42
CA THR A 50 8.70 -10.58 22.29
C THR A 50 7.54 -10.18 21.39
N ASP A 51 6.40 -9.79 21.97
CA ASP A 51 5.21 -9.39 21.21
C ASP A 51 5.47 -8.22 20.25
N ILE A 52 6.31 -7.25 20.65
CA ILE A 52 6.68 -6.13 19.78
C ILE A 52 7.61 -6.60 18.67
N ALA A 53 8.64 -7.37 19.01
CA ALA A 53 9.61 -7.87 18.05
C ALA A 53 8.98 -8.79 17.00
N ASP A 54 8.10 -9.69 17.43
CA ASP A 54 7.36 -10.60 16.57
C ASP A 54 6.39 -9.82 15.68
N SER A 55 5.64 -8.87 16.24
CA SER A 55 4.69 -8.04 15.47
C SER A 55 5.37 -7.21 14.37
N ILE A 56 6.57 -6.66 14.67
CA ILE A 56 7.40 -5.98 13.66
C ILE A 56 7.83 -6.96 12.57
N THR A 57 8.40 -8.10 12.96
CA THR A 57 8.95 -9.09 12.03
C THR A 57 7.85 -9.65 11.13
N ASP A 58 6.69 -9.96 11.69
CA ASP A 58 5.55 -10.50 10.96
C ASP A 58 4.98 -9.51 9.96
N ALA A 59 4.84 -8.24 10.34
CA ALA A 59 4.39 -7.18 9.43
C ALA A 59 5.40 -7.02 8.27
N LEU A 60 6.68 -6.80 8.56
CA LEU A 60 7.70 -6.66 7.52
C LEU A 60 7.78 -7.87 6.60
N ARG A 61 7.73 -9.09 7.16
CA ARG A 61 7.74 -10.33 6.39
C ARG A 61 6.53 -10.41 5.45
N PHE A 62 5.33 -10.12 5.95
CA PHE A 62 4.11 -10.13 5.16
C PHE A 62 4.19 -9.15 3.99
N ASP A 63 4.55 -7.89 4.28
CA ASP A 63 4.64 -6.82 3.29
C ASP A 63 5.67 -7.15 2.19
N MET A 64 6.88 -7.53 2.59
CA MET A 64 7.97 -7.81 1.65
C MET A 64 7.71 -9.08 0.81
N THR A 65 6.97 -10.05 1.36
CA THR A 65 6.51 -11.21 0.59
C THR A 65 5.51 -10.80 -0.48
N LEU A 66 4.56 -9.90 -0.14
CA LEU A 66 3.54 -9.42 -1.06
C LEU A 66 4.13 -8.62 -2.24
N VAL A 67 5.21 -7.87 -2.00
CA VAL A 67 5.94 -7.16 -3.07
C VAL A 67 6.45 -8.12 -4.15
N GLY A 68 6.72 -9.39 -3.80
CA GLY A 68 7.16 -10.43 -4.73
C GLY A 68 8.59 -10.28 -5.26
N ARG A 69 9.24 -9.12 -5.07
CA ARG A 69 10.60 -8.80 -5.51
C ARG A 69 11.70 -9.35 -4.60
N PHE A 70 11.37 -9.72 -3.36
CA PHE A 70 12.36 -10.16 -2.38
C PHE A 70 12.35 -11.68 -2.17
N ALA A 71 13.53 -12.25 -2.02
CA ALA A 71 13.72 -13.57 -1.46
C ALA A 71 14.09 -13.38 0.02
N LEU A 72 13.13 -13.66 0.91
CA LEU A 72 13.36 -13.46 2.34
C LEU A 72 14.30 -14.55 2.88
N LEU A 73 15.33 -14.11 3.60
CA LEU A 73 16.27 -15.01 4.27
C LEU A 73 15.85 -15.21 5.72
N GLU A 74 15.81 -16.48 6.14
CA GLU A 74 15.64 -16.84 7.55
C GLU A 74 16.92 -16.52 8.31
N SER A 75 16.88 -15.44 9.09
CA SER A 75 18.06 -14.88 9.75
C SER A 75 17.92 -14.71 11.26
N SER A 76 16.92 -15.36 11.86
CA SER A 76 16.67 -15.33 13.31
C SER A 76 17.86 -15.81 14.15
N ALA A 77 18.72 -16.66 13.58
CA ALA A 77 19.94 -17.15 14.22
C ALA A 77 21.11 -16.15 14.18
N ILE A 78 21.09 -15.18 13.25
CA ILE A 78 22.17 -14.19 13.11
C ILE A 78 21.88 -13.01 14.04
N ARG A 79 22.31 -13.16 15.29
CA ARG A 79 22.29 -12.05 16.26
C ARG A 79 23.60 -11.28 16.15
N SER A 80 23.51 -10.08 15.62
CA SER A 80 24.62 -9.11 15.57
C SER A 80 24.19 -7.84 16.28
N GLY A 81 25.12 -7.20 16.99
CA GLY A 81 24.87 -6.06 17.88
C GLY A 81 24.05 -4.93 17.26
N GLY A 82 23.52 -4.03 18.09
CA GLY A 82 22.89 -2.77 17.71
C GLY A 82 22.00 -2.72 16.46
N ILE A 83 21.69 -1.52 16.03
CA ILE A 83 20.95 -1.28 14.78
C ILE A 83 21.63 -0.24 13.90
N ARG A 84 22.55 0.56 14.44
CA ARG A 84 23.16 1.71 13.75
C ARG A 84 24.51 1.35 13.14
N PRO A 85 24.99 2.12 12.14
CA PRO A 85 26.31 1.91 11.56
C PRO A 85 27.40 1.90 12.64
N GLY A 86 28.31 0.92 12.58
CA GLY A 86 29.39 0.76 13.55
C GLY A 86 29.03 -0.03 14.82
N GLU A 87 27.75 -0.26 15.10
CA GLU A 87 27.34 -1.10 16.24
C GLU A 87 27.38 -2.61 15.91
N PHE A 88 27.62 -2.98 14.65
CA PHE A 88 27.61 -4.36 14.16
C PHE A 88 28.38 -4.58 12.87
N ASP A 89 28.61 -5.85 12.56
CA ASP A 89 29.26 -6.31 11.32
C ASP A 89 28.23 -6.83 10.31
N LEU A 90 28.41 -6.45 9.04
CA LEU A 90 27.64 -6.93 7.89
C LEU A 90 28.17 -8.25 7.33
N ALA A 91 29.40 -8.66 7.67
CA ALA A 91 30.02 -9.86 7.12
C ALA A 91 29.20 -11.15 7.33
N PRO A 92 28.61 -11.42 8.52
CA PRO A 92 27.76 -12.60 8.71
C PRO A 92 26.55 -12.63 7.76
N TRP A 93 25.95 -11.46 7.51
CA TRP A 93 24.81 -11.31 6.61
C TRP A 93 25.21 -11.51 5.15
N ARG A 94 26.38 -10.98 4.76
CA ARG A 94 26.95 -11.19 3.42
C ARG A 94 27.26 -12.67 3.16
N THR A 95 27.85 -13.35 4.14
CA THR A 95 28.12 -14.80 4.07
C THR A 95 26.84 -15.61 3.98
N ALA A 96 25.77 -15.17 4.63
CA ALA A 96 24.43 -15.76 4.50
C ALA A 96 23.73 -15.45 3.16
N GLY A 97 24.35 -14.66 2.29
CA GLY A 97 23.83 -14.30 0.97
C GLY A 97 22.84 -13.13 0.97
N ALA A 98 22.74 -12.36 2.06
CA ALA A 98 21.89 -11.18 2.10
C ALA A 98 22.44 -10.08 1.19
N GLU A 99 21.60 -9.55 0.30
CA GLU A 99 21.88 -8.35 -0.49
C GLU A 99 21.38 -7.11 0.25
N LEU A 100 20.23 -7.23 0.91
CA LEU A 100 19.62 -6.21 1.75
C LEU A 100 19.42 -6.74 3.18
N LEU A 101 19.46 -5.82 4.14
CA LEU A 101 19.21 -6.11 5.56
C LEU A 101 18.32 -5.03 6.17
N ILE A 102 17.22 -5.47 6.79
CA ILE A 102 16.43 -4.61 7.68
C ILE A 102 16.84 -4.88 9.13
N LYS A 103 17.25 -3.82 9.84
CA LYS A 103 17.39 -3.83 11.29
C LYS A 103 16.36 -2.90 11.90
N SER A 104 15.82 -3.30 13.05
CA SER A 104 14.85 -2.50 13.79
C SER A 104 15.16 -2.51 15.28
N GLY A 105 14.85 -1.42 15.95
CA GLY A 105 14.93 -1.35 17.40
C GLY A 105 13.82 -0.50 17.99
N TYR A 106 13.56 -0.69 19.27
CA TYR A 106 12.46 -0.04 19.96
C TYR A 106 12.83 0.45 21.35
N THR A 107 12.23 1.57 21.75
CA THR A 107 12.34 2.14 23.09
C THR A 107 10.95 2.24 23.70
N LEU A 108 10.81 1.74 24.93
CA LEU A 108 9.58 1.79 25.71
C LEU A 108 9.70 2.82 26.84
N SER A 109 8.69 3.68 26.97
CA SER A 109 8.59 4.67 28.04
C SER A 109 7.14 4.83 28.47
N GLY A 110 6.73 4.12 29.52
CA GLY A 110 5.33 4.02 29.92
C GLY A 110 4.48 3.41 28.79
N ASP A 111 3.44 4.12 28.36
CA ASP A 111 2.62 3.74 27.19
C ASP A 111 3.23 4.19 25.85
N GLY A 112 4.30 5.01 25.90
CA GLY A 112 5.01 5.49 24.73
C GLY A 112 5.93 4.43 24.14
N LEU A 113 5.91 4.33 22.81
CA LEU A 113 6.76 3.47 22.01
C LEU A 113 7.42 4.30 20.91
N VAL A 114 8.71 4.12 20.76
CA VAL A 114 9.48 4.65 19.64
C VAL A 114 10.07 3.47 18.87
N LEU A 115 9.82 3.40 17.56
CA LEU A 115 10.46 2.43 16.67
C LEU A 115 11.47 3.13 15.77
N GLU A 116 12.63 2.51 15.60
CA GLU A 116 13.66 2.91 14.65
C GLU A 116 13.88 1.77 13.67
N PHE A 117 13.76 2.06 12.37
CA PHE A 117 13.97 1.10 11.30
C PHE A 117 15.09 1.57 10.38
N ARG A 118 15.89 0.63 9.90
CA ARG A 118 16.99 0.90 8.98
C ARG A 118 17.06 -0.17 7.90
N LEU A 119 17.29 0.27 6.67
CA LEU A 119 17.58 -0.59 5.52
C LEU A 119 19.04 -0.40 5.12
N TYR A 120 19.75 -1.51 4.95
CA TYR A 120 21.14 -1.56 4.54
C TYR A 120 21.29 -2.30 3.21
N ASP A 121 22.16 -1.77 2.36
CA ASP A 121 22.82 -2.51 1.27
C ASP A 121 24.02 -3.24 1.88
N VAL A 122 23.92 -4.56 1.95
CA VAL A 122 24.95 -5.44 2.53
C VAL A 122 26.14 -5.55 1.59
N SER A 123 25.92 -5.49 0.28
CA SER A 123 26.96 -5.59 -0.75
C SER A 123 27.82 -4.34 -0.78
N GLY A 124 27.17 -3.17 -0.84
CA GLY A 124 27.82 -1.86 -0.83
C GLY A 124 28.21 -1.35 0.57
N ALA A 125 27.90 -2.10 1.62
CA ALA A 125 28.13 -1.73 3.03
C ALA A 125 27.60 -0.32 3.38
N LYS A 126 26.40 0.00 2.86
CA LYS A 126 25.81 1.34 2.95
C LYS A 126 24.43 1.28 3.60
N GLN A 127 24.13 2.26 4.44
CA GLN A 127 22.75 2.49 4.88
C GLN A 127 21.96 3.19 3.76
N LEU A 128 20.85 2.58 3.35
CA LEU A 128 19.96 3.13 2.32
C LEU A 128 18.86 4.00 2.92
N LEU A 129 18.30 3.59 4.07
CA LEU A 129 17.18 4.26 4.71
C LEU A 129 17.29 4.18 6.23
N ALA A 130 16.85 5.23 6.92
CA ALA A 130 16.60 5.21 8.35
C ALA A 130 15.36 6.04 8.67
N LYS A 131 14.42 5.48 9.43
CA LYS A 131 13.18 6.14 9.83
C LYS A 131 12.91 5.89 11.31
N ARG A 132 12.33 6.89 11.95
CA ARG A 132 11.91 6.83 13.35
C ARG A 132 10.42 7.16 13.43
N TYR A 133 9.68 6.33 14.16
CA TYR A 133 8.26 6.48 14.39
C TYR A 133 7.99 6.54 15.89
N SER A 134 6.93 7.25 16.26
CA SER A 134 6.50 7.36 17.66
C SER A 134 5.00 7.11 17.75
N GLY A 135 4.60 6.43 18.80
CA GLY A 135 3.22 6.05 19.04
C GLY A 135 3.09 5.23 20.31
N SER A 136 2.17 4.28 20.30
CA SER A 136 1.94 3.35 21.40
C SER A 136 2.20 1.91 20.97
N ARG A 137 2.11 0.97 21.93
CA ARG A 137 2.14 -0.47 21.63
C ARG A 137 1.07 -0.92 20.61
N LYS A 138 -0.03 -0.18 20.47
CA LYS A 138 -1.09 -0.49 19.49
C LYS A 138 -0.72 -0.12 18.06
N ASP A 139 0.30 0.72 17.89
CA ASP A 139 0.72 1.26 16.60
C ASP A 139 1.84 0.46 15.92
N VAL A 140 2.37 -0.58 16.58
CA VAL A 140 3.56 -1.34 16.12
C VAL A 140 3.45 -1.77 14.66
N ARG A 141 2.35 -2.47 14.32
CA ARG A 141 2.12 -2.97 12.95
C ARG A 141 2.02 -1.83 11.94
N ARG A 142 1.23 -0.80 12.25
CA ARG A 142 1.07 0.38 11.38
C ARG A 142 2.41 1.07 11.12
N MET A 143 3.27 1.19 12.13
CA MET A 143 4.61 1.78 11.98
C MET A 143 5.52 0.90 11.12
N ALA A 144 5.46 -0.43 11.26
CA ALA A 144 6.18 -1.36 10.40
C ALA A 144 5.71 -1.27 8.94
N HIS A 145 4.40 -1.25 8.69
CA HIS A 145 3.83 -1.05 7.35
C HIS A 145 4.25 0.29 6.72
N SER A 146 4.28 1.36 7.52
CA SER A 146 4.75 2.66 7.05
C SER A 146 6.21 2.60 6.60
N PHE A 147 7.05 1.83 7.29
CA PHE A 147 8.43 1.61 6.87
C PHE A 147 8.51 0.77 5.58
N SER A 148 7.67 -0.25 5.42
CA SER A 148 7.57 -1.01 4.18
C SER A 148 7.16 -0.12 2.99
N ASP A 149 6.25 0.84 3.20
CA ASP A 149 5.85 1.81 2.17
C ASP A 149 7.04 2.67 1.73
N GLU A 150 7.90 3.07 2.67
CA GLU A 150 9.13 3.83 2.40
C GLU A 150 10.17 3.00 1.64
N ILE A 151 10.30 1.70 1.96
CA ILE A 151 11.16 0.78 1.21
C ILE A 151 10.67 0.65 -0.23
N LEU A 152 9.36 0.43 -0.43
CA LEU A 152 8.81 0.30 -1.77
C LEU A 152 9.05 1.57 -2.58
N HIS A 153 8.75 2.73 -1.99
CA HIS A 153 8.95 4.01 -2.65
C HIS A 153 10.43 4.26 -3.02
N LEU A 154 11.35 3.93 -2.12
CA LEU A 154 12.79 4.05 -2.40
C LEU A 154 13.23 3.20 -3.60
N LEU A 155 12.64 2.02 -3.77
CA LEU A 155 13.05 1.05 -4.79
C LEU A 155 12.32 1.18 -6.12
N THR A 156 11.07 1.67 -6.11
CA THR A 156 10.21 1.72 -7.31
C THR A 156 9.74 3.12 -7.67
N GLY A 157 9.82 4.08 -6.75
CA GLY A 157 9.19 5.40 -6.88
C GLY A 157 7.68 5.41 -6.61
N GLU A 158 7.06 4.25 -6.37
CA GLU A 158 5.63 4.13 -6.14
C GLU A 158 5.27 4.18 -4.65
N ARG A 159 4.08 4.68 -4.31
CA ARG A 159 3.61 4.65 -2.92
C ARG A 159 3.15 3.23 -2.58
N GLY A 160 3.57 2.74 -1.42
CA GLY A 160 3.13 1.43 -0.94
C GLY A 160 1.68 1.40 -0.45
N PRO A 161 1.03 0.23 -0.53
CA PRO A 161 -0.35 0.05 -0.09
C PRO A 161 -0.49 -0.42 1.37
N PHE A 162 0.62 -0.58 2.11
CA PHE A 162 0.65 -1.41 3.33
C PHE A 162 -0.04 -0.76 4.53
N THR A 163 -0.30 0.55 4.47
CA THR A 163 -1.12 1.26 5.47
C THR A 163 -2.62 1.28 5.12
N GLY A 164 -3.01 0.62 4.02
CA GLY A 164 -4.38 0.53 3.53
C GLY A 164 -5.30 -0.32 4.40
N LYS A 165 -6.60 -0.25 4.10
CA LYS A 165 -7.66 -1.00 4.79
C LYS A 165 -8.59 -1.67 3.79
N ILE A 166 -9.24 -2.74 4.23
CA ILE A 166 -10.22 -3.49 3.45
C ILE A 166 -11.58 -3.40 4.14
N ALA A 167 -12.58 -2.90 3.42
CA ALA A 167 -13.98 -2.98 3.83
C ALA A 167 -14.64 -4.19 3.15
N PHE A 168 -15.32 -5.03 3.93
CA PHE A 168 -15.89 -6.28 3.43
C PHE A 168 -17.22 -6.62 4.11
N VAL A 169 -18.01 -7.48 3.47
CA VAL A 169 -19.27 -7.98 4.03
C VAL A 169 -19.02 -9.32 4.71
N SER A 170 -19.52 -9.50 5.92
CA SER A 170 -19.47 -10.80 6.62
C SER A 170 -20.78 -11.11 7.32
N LYS A 171 -21.10 -12.41 7.41
CA LYS A 171 -22.23 -12.95 8.19
C LYS A 171 -21.81 -13.47 9.58
N ARG A 172 -20.56 -13.22 10.00
CA ARG A 172 -20.02 -13.77 11.26
C ARG A 172 -20.79 -13.36 12.52
N SER A 173 -21.55 -12.26 12.46
CA SER A 173 -22.44 -11.81 13.54
C SER A 173 -23.93 -12.09 13.27
N GLY A 174 -24.25 -13.11 12.47
CA GLY A 174 -25.61 -13.54 12.15
C GLY A 174 -26.24 -12.85 10.94
N ASN A 175 -25.98 -11.55 10.75
CA ASN A 175 -26.51 -10.76 9.63
C ASN A 175 -25.39 -10.30 8.68
N LYS A 176 -25.73 -9.90 7.44
CA LYS A 176 -24.77 -9.33 6.49
C LYS A 176 -24.41 -7.91 6.93
N GLU A 177 -23.23 -7.77 7.53
CA GLU A 177 -22.75 -6.51 8.09
C GLU A 177 -21.43 -6.11 7.43
N ILE A 178 -21.15 -4.81 7.42
CA ILE A 178 -19.88 -4.26 6.93
C ILE A 178 -18.85 -4.35 8.05
N TYR A 179 -17.68 -4.87 7.69
CA TYR A 179 -16.49 -4.94 8.51
C TYR A 179 -15.36 -4.18 7.84
N LEU A 180 -14.41 -3.73 8.65
CA LEU A 180 -13.17 -3.09 8.27
C LEU A 180 -12.02 -3.90 8.85
N MET A 181 -10.93 -4.05 8.11
CA MET A 181 -9.69 -4.63 8.63
C MET A 181 -8.50 -3.92 8.00
N ASP A 182 -7.34 -4.07 8.60
CA ASP A 182 -6.07 -3.72 7.96
C ASP A 182 -5.85 -4.63 6.74
N TYR A 183 -5.05 -4.17 5.79
CA TYR A 183 -4.89 -4.86 4.51
C TYR A 183 -4.32 -6.30 4.65
N ASP A 184 -3.62 -6.56 5.75
CA ASP A 184 -3.03 -7.83 6.15
C ASP A 184 -4.00 -8.74 6.95
N GLY A 185 -5.25 -8.30 7.14
CA GLY A 185 -6.30 -9.02 7.84
C GLY A 185 -6.37 -8.76 9.35
N TYR A 186 -5.51 -7.91 9.91
CA TYR A 186 -5.52 -7.57 11.33
C TYR A 186 -6.56 -6.48 11.65
N GLN A 187 -6.77 -6.22 12.95
CA GLN A 187 -7.66 -5.16 13.45
C GLN A 187 -9.10 -5.22 12.88
N VAL A 188 -9.67 -6.41 12.76
CA VAL A 188 -11.04 -6.57 12.24
C VAL A 188 -12.05 -5.86 13.16
N GLN A 189 -12.76 -4.88 12.62
CA GLN A 189 -13.79 -4.08 13.28
C GLN A 189 -15.12 -4.21 12.54
N ARG A 190 -16.23 -4.36 13.28
CA ARG A 190 -17.58 -4.29 12.72
C ARG A 190 -18.01 -2.82 12.58
N LEU A 191 -18.35 -2.37 11.37
CA LEU A 191 -18.79 -1.01 11.10
C LEU A 191 -20.31 -0.84 11.17
N THR A 192 -21.08 -1.87 10.83
CA THR A 192 -22.55 -1.85 10.92
C THR A 192 -23.04 -2.93 11.88
N ALA A 193 -24.04 -2.61 12.70
CA ALA A 193 -24.62 -3.53 13.67
C ALA A 193 -26.14 -3.35 13.79
N ASN A 194 -26.82 -3.19 12.65
CA ASN A 194 -28.24 -2.86 12.59
C ASN A 194 -29.14 -4.09 12.39
N GLY A 195 -28.57 -5.29 12.26
CA GLY A 195 -29.34 -6.52 12.12
C GLY A 195 -30.03 -6.69 10.77
N SER A 196 -29.71 -5.85 9.79
CA SER A 196 -30.25 -5.90 8.43
C SER A 196 -29.21 -6.41 7.43
N ILE A 197 -29.50 -6.26 6.14
CA ILE A 197 -28.58 -6.53 5.04
C ILE A 197 -27.82 -5.25 4.72
N ASN A 198 -26.49 -5.31 4.80
CA ASN A 198 -25.58 -4.24 4.42
C ASN A 198 -24.60 -4.78 3.39
N LEU A 199 -24.46 -4.08 2.26
CA LEU A 199 -23.77 -4.59 1.07
C LEU A 199 -22.94 -3.50 0.39
N LYS A 200 -21.98 -3.95 -0.43
CA LYS A 200 -21.21 -3.13 -1.39
C LYS A 200 -20.61 -1.88 -0.73
N PRO A 201 -19.73 -2.04 0.28
CA PRO A 201 -18.98 -0.92 0.79
C PRO A 201 -18.02 -0.39 -0.29
N ASP A 202 -17.89 0.92 -0.40
CA ASP A 202 -16.94 1.60 -1.28
C ASP A 202 -16.31 2.78 -0.53
N PHE A 203 -14.98 2.92 -0.62
CA PHE A 203 -14.27 4.00 0.08
C PHE A 203 -14.35 5.30 -0.71
N ALA A 204 -14.54 6.41 0.00
CA ALA A 204 -14.23 7.71 -0.57
C ALA A 204 -12.72 7.79 -0.89
N PRO A 205 -12.29 8.52 -1.93
CA PRO A 205 -10.87 8.65 -2.28
C PRO A 205 -9.99 9.19 -1.14
N SER A 206 -10.58 9.94 -0.21
CA SER A 206 -9.91 10.42 1.00
C SER A 206 -9.61 9.33 2.05
N GLY A 207 -10.19 8.14 1.91
CA GLY A 207 -10.12 7.05 2.89
C GLY A 207 -10.88 7.31 4.20
N ARG A 208 -11.53 8.46 4.36
CA ARG A 208 -12.20 8.88 5.60
C ARG A 208 -13.62 8.33 5.74
N GLU A 209 -14.28 8.11 4.62
CA GLU A 209 -15.69 7.75 4.55
C GLU A 209 -15.86 6.49 3.71
N ILE A 210 -16.92 5.74 4.00
CA ILE A 210 -17.43 4.70 3.09
C ILE A 210 -18.86 5.03 2.70
N ILE A 211 -19.27 4.55 1.54
CA ILE A 211 -20.67 4.39 1.18
C ILE A 211 -21.04 2.91 1.16
N TYR A 212 -22.30 2.58 1.45
CA TYR A 212 -22.81 1.22 1.38
C TYR A 212 -24.33 1.21 1.23
N THR A 213 -24.86 0.13 0.68
CA THR A 213 -26.30 -0.10 0.62
C THR A 213 -26.77 -0.76 1.91
N SER A 214 -27.85 -0.26 2.52
CA SER A 214 -28.48 -0.88 3.69
C SER A 214 -29.99 -1.02 3.52
N TYR A 215 -30.51 -2.16 3.98
CA TYR A 215 -31.95 -2.49 3.99
C TYR A 215 -32.61 -2.19 5.34
N LYS A 216 -31.91 -1.51 6.26
CA LYS A 216 -32.36 -1.33 7.65
C LYS A 216 -33.67 -0.56 7.83
N ARG A 217 -34.17 0.10 6.76
CA ARG A 217 -35.46 0.80 6.74
C ARG A 217 -36.49 0.15 5.81
N GLY A 218 -36.26 -1.11 5.39
CA GLY A 218 -37.15 -1.86 4.51
C GLY A 218 -36.97 -1.57 3.01
N ASN A 219 -36.33 -0.45 2.65
CA ASN A 219 -35.91 -0.12 1.29
C ASN A 219 -34.38 -0.24 1.15
N PRO A 220 -33.83 -0.70 0.01
CA PRO A 220 -32.40 -0.60 -0.26
C PRO A 220 -32.00 0.85 -0.49
N ASP A 221 -31.39 1.44 0.52
CA ASP A 221 -30.95 2.84 0.50
C ASP A 221 -29.43 2.93 0.52
N LEU A 222 -28.89 4.02 -0.04
CA LEU A 222 -27.48 4.32 0.03
C LEU A 222 -27.17 5.16 1.26
N TYR A 223 -26.21 4.71 2.06
CA TYR A 223 -25.72 5.40 3.24
C TYR A 223 -24.25 5.79 3.04
N ARG A 224 -23.86 6.90 3.65
CA ARG A 224 -22.48 7.34 3.84
C ARG A 224 -22.15 7.27 5.31
N ARG A 225 -20.96 6.77 5.66
CA ARG A 225 -20.47 6.69 7.04
C ARG A 225 -19.04 7.21 7.14
N ASP A 226 -18.81 8.08 8.12
CA ASP A 226 -17.47 8.51 8.53
C ASP A 226 -16.83 7.43 9.41
N LEU A 227 -15.59 7.04 9.09
CA LEU A 227 -14.91 5.93 9.77
C LEU A 227 -14.34 6.32 11.13
N PHE A 228 -14.17 7.61 11.42
CA PHE A 228 -13.58 8.11 12.67
C PHE A 228 -14.65 8.53 13.67
N SER A 229 -15.65 9.29 13.23
CA SER A 229 -16.74 9.76 14.09
C SER A 229 -17.90 8.79 14.19
N SER A 230 -17.94 7.76 13.33
CA SER A 230 -19.09 6.87 13.18
C SER A 230 -20.39 7.56 12.71
N ALA A 231 -20.31 8.85 12.33
CA ALA A 231 -21.44 9.59 11.81
C ALA A 231 -21.94 8.94 10.51
N GLU A 232 -23.26 8.87 10.36
CA GLU A 232 -23.90 8.20 9.23
C GLU A 232 -24.99 9.11 8.65
N ALA A 233 -25.10 9.13 7.32
CA ALA A 233 -26.13 9.86 6.59
C ALA A 233 -26.74 8.97 5.51
N ARG A 234 -28.08 9.02 5.36
CA ARG A 234 -28.79 8.42 4.22
C ARG A 234 -28.71 9.41 3.05
N ILE A 235 -28.06 9.02 1.96
CA ILE A 235 -27.72 9.93 0.85
C ILE A 235 -28.53 9.67 -0.43
N ALA A 236 -29.18 8.50 -0.56
CA ALA A 236 -30.18 8.21 -1.58
C ALA A 236 -31.27 7.29 -1.00
N ALA A 237 -32.54 7.61 -1.28
CA ALA A 237 -33.69 7.13 -0.52
C ALA A 237 -34.99 7.00 -1.34
N HIS A 238 -34.90 6.98 -2.67
CA HIS A 238 -36.07 6.94 -3.53
C HIS A 238 -36.82 5.61 -3.39
N PRO A 239 -38.14 5.58 -3.66
CA PRO A 239 -38.86 4.32 -3.81
C PRO A 239 -38.16 3.40 -4.82
N GLY A 240 -37.97 2.14 -4.44
CA GLY A 240 -37.25 1.15 -5.25
C GLY A 240 -35.75 1.09 -4.93
N LEU A 241 -34.94 0.72 -5.92
CA LEU A 241 -33.51 0.49 -5.75
C LEU A 241 -32.73 1.79 -5.58
N ASN A 242 -31.82 1.83 -4.60
CA ASN A 242 -30.76 2.83 -4.46
C ASN A 242 -29.45 2.12 -4.09
N ILE A 243 -28.85 1.42 -5.05
CA ILE A 243 -27.81 0.42 -4.79
C ILE A 243 -26.50 0.71 -5.51
N THR A 244 -25.45 -0.04 -5.14
CA THR A 244 -24.17 -0.11 -5.87
C THR A 244 -23.50 1.24 -6.09
N GLY A 245 -23.42 2.04 -5.03
CA GLY A 245 -22.71 3.32 -5.06
C GLY A 245 -21.21 3.14 -5.28
N SER A 246 -20.62 4.00 -6.09
CA SER A 246 -19.16 4.11 -6.29
C SER A 246 -18.73 5.57 -6.36
N TRP A 247 -17.69 5.93 -5.63
CA TRP A 247 -17.14 7.28 -5.63
C TRP A 247 -16.43 7.63 -6.92
N SER A 248 -16.55 8.89 -7.34
CA SER A 248 -15.63 9.46 -8.33
C SER A 248 -14.23 9.64 -7.71
N PRO A 249 -13.14 9.56 -8.49
CA PRO A 249 -11.77 9.69 -7.97
C PRO A 249 -11.47 11.02 -7.27
N ASP A 250 -12.17 12.09 -7.64
CA ASP A 250 -12.08 13.41 -7.00
C ASP A 250 -12.94 13.54 -5.72
N GLY A 251 -13.76 12.54 -5.42
CA GLY A 251 -14.64 12.50 -4.25
C GLY A 251 -15.83 13.46 -4.29
N SER A 252 -16.12 14.08 -5.44
CA SER A 252 -17.20 15.06 -5.57
C SER A 252 -18.57 14.43 -5.87
N ARG A 253 -18.57 13.27 -6.53
CA ARG A 253 -19.77 12.57 -7.00
C ARG A 253 -19.76 11.10 -6.63
N ILE A 254 -20.95 10.51 -6.71
CA ILE A 254 -21.18 9.08 -6.53
C ILE A 254 -22.02 8.60 -7.70
N ALA A 255 -21.56 7.59 -8.43
CA ALA A 255 -22.37 6.84 -9.39
C ALA A 255 -23.13 5.74 -8.65
N LEU A 256 -24.39 5.50 -9.00
CA LEU A 256 -25.25 4.49 -8.35
C LEU A 256 -26.38 4.02 -9.27
N SER A 257 -26.97 2.88 -8.95
CA SER A 257 -28.17 2.41 -9.65
C SER A 257 -29.43 2.83 -8.91
N LEU A 258 -30.31 3.57 -9.58
CA LEU A 258 -31.62 3.96 -9.07
C LEU A 258 -32.74 3.37 -9.93
N SER A 259 -33.85 2.95 -9.33
CA SER A 259 -35.07 2.56 -10.06
C SER A 259 -36.22 3.54 -9.90
N ARG A 260 -35.92 4.80 -9.57
CA ARG A 260 -36.92 5.83 -9.26
C ARG A 260 -37.86 6.16 -10.42
N ASP A 261 -37.40 5.93 -11.65
CA ASP A 261 -38.11 6.23 -12.90
C ASP A 261 -38.70 4.96 -13.55
N GLY A 262 -38.84 3.87 -12.77
CA GLY A 262 -39.46 2.60 -13.18
C GLY A 262 -38.46 1.45 -13.33
N ASN A 263 -37.48 1.61 -14.23
CA ASN A 263 -36.40 0.64 -14.43
C ASN A 263 -35.11 1.08 -13.73
N ALA A 264 -34.22 0.13 -13.46
CA ALA A 264 -32.92 0.42 -12.86
C ALA A 264 -31.97 1.04 -13.89
N GLU A 265 -31.56 2.28 -13.66
CA GLU A 265 -30.64 3.03 -14.50
C GLU A 265 -29.46 3.56 -13.67
N ILE A 266 -28.40 4.03 -14.35
CA ILE A 266 -27.24 4.64 -13.68
C ILE A 266 -27.45 6.14 -13.52
N TYR A 267 -27.29 6.61 -12.30
CA TYR A 267 -27.34 8.04 -11.95
C TYR A 267 -26.03 8.48 -11.33
N THR A 268 -25.88 9.79 -11.19
CA THR A 268 -24.86 10.38 -10.33
C THR A 268 -25.49 11.37 -9.36
N ILE A 269 -25.02 11.35 -8.12
CA ILE A 269 -25.41 12.28 -7.07
C ILE A 269 -24.18 12.99 -6.51
N GLY A 270 -24.37 14.14 -5.88
CA GLY A 270 -23.30 14.80 -5.14
C GLY A 270 -22.97 14.06 -3.84
N LYS A 271 -21.78 14.31 -3.28
CA LYS A 271 -21.32 13.75 -1.98
C LYS A 271 -22.35 13.86 -0.85
N ALA A 272 -23.09 14.97 -0.77
CA ALA A 272 -24.09 15.21 0.27
C ALA A 272 -25.39 14.41 0.06
N GLY A 273 -25.52 13.71 -1.06
CA GLY A 273 -26.78 13.17 -1.55
C GLY A 273 -27.59 14.21 -2.31
N GLY A 274 -28.79 13.82 -2.69
CA GLY A 274 -29.80 14.64 -3.34
C GLY A 274 -31.06 13.82 -3.54
N GLN A 275 -32.22 14.41 -3.24
CA GLN A 275 -33.54 13.84 -3.55
C GLN A 275 -33.94 14.13 -5.00
#